data_AF-A0AAE0GUU1-F1
#
_entry.id   AF-A0AAE0GUU1-F1
#
_cell.length_a   1.000
_cell.length_b   1.000
_cell.length_c   1.000
_cell.angle_alpha   90.00
_cell.angle_beta   90.00
_cell.angle_gamma   90.00
#
_symmetry.space_group_name_H-M   'P 1'
#
loop_
_entity.id
_entity.type
_entity.pdbx_description
1 polymer ?
#
loop_
_entity_poly.entity_id
_entity_poly.type
_entity_poly.pdbx_seq_one_letter_code
_entity_poly.pdbx_strand_id
1 'polypeptide(L)'
;MEVPIEQQLEELFTKLKGQIDASKLKGALKTSEQILEIVPGDIDALKCKIVSLIQLERCSEALATCGATTELQFEKAYCLYRLSKFDEALEVCKSVQGEKSSPLLQLEAQVLHRLDRAQECIAVYGELLQKQKTQSSNVGTNIVAAYVEGGRSAEVPALMQELKLRTKDSFELAYNNARALSAVGDFEAAEEQLLLAQRLGKEVLLEEDMPEAEVEEELMPITVQLAYIAAQQGRTAEALEAYTSVLKLKAQPESLSAVAVATNNLVALRGARDLFDSLKRFDRLMANPSATCSTFQAYLESKLSGSHKQSMLFNRCLLLLHSNKAAACKELSQVLAERFTSSDMPFLIQAALALREKKGAQTKADDVLSAFAAAHPDVASRVQLMRAQISAAAGNWK
;
A
#
# COMPACT_ATOMS: atom_id res chain seq x y z
N MET A 1 35.16 -29.40 -41.41
CA MET A 1 35.70 -29.36 -40.04
C MET A 1 34.61 -28.73 -39.19
N GLU A 2 34.12 -29.45 -38.20
CA GLU A 2 33.18 -28.88 -37.22
C GLU A 2 33.90 -27.73 -36.49
N VAL A 3 33.20 -26.62 -36.31
CA VAL A 3 33.70 -25.50 -35.49
C VAL A 3 33.82 -26.02 -34.06
N PRO A 4 34.96 -25.81 -33.37
CA PRO A 4 35.10 -26.19 -31.97
C PRO A 4 33.99 -25.56 -31.12
N ILE A 5 33.44 -26.33 -30.17
CA ILE A 5 32.34 -25.88 -29.29
C ILE A 5 32.70 -24.56 -28.58
N GLU A 6 33.95 -24.40 -28.18
CA GLU A 6 34.46 -23.17 -27.55
C GLU A 6 34.33 -21.94 -28.47
N GLN A 7 34.72 -22.07 -29.74
CA GLN A 7 34.59 -21.01 -30.73
C GLN A 7 33.11 -20.70 -31.03
N GLN A 8 32.27 -21.74 -31.10
CA GLN A 8 30.83 -21.57 -31.27
C GLN A 8 30.20 -20.81 -30.09
N LEU A 9 30.59 -21.12 -28.86
CA LEU A 9 30.11 -20.42 -27.66
C LEU A 9 30.59 -18.96 -27.63
N GLU A 10 31.85 -18.70 -27.98
CA GLU A 10 32.40 -17.33 -28.04
C GLU A 10 31.61 -16.45 -29.04
N GLU A 11 31.30 -17.00 -30.22
CA GLU A 11 30.47 -16.32 -31.23
C GLU A 11 29.05 -16.05 -30.70
N LEU A 12 28.45 -17.02 -30.01
CA LEU A 12 27.10 -16.88 -29.44
C LEU A 12 27.05 -15.85 -28.31
N PHE A 13 28.02 -15.85 -27.39
CA PHE A 13 28.09 -14.84 -26.32
C PHE A 13 28.37 -13.43 -26.86
N THR A 14 29.24 -13.31 -27.87
CA THR A 14 29.49 -12.03 -28.55
C THR A 14 28.21 -11.50 -29.19
N LYS A 15 27.47 -12.37 -29.88
CA LYS A 15 26.17 -12.03 -30.48
C LYS A 15 25.13 -11.68 -29.43
N LEU A 16 25.05 -12.43 -28.33
CA LEU A 16 24.11 -12.19 -27.23
C LEU A 16 24.36 -10.81 -26.63
N LYS A 17 25.62 -10.48 -26.32
CA LYS A 17 26.01 -9.17 -25.82
C LYS A 17 25.58 -8.05 -26.77
N GLY A 18 25.88 -8.17 -28.05
CA GLY A 18 25.46 -7.17 -29.06
C GLY A 18 23.93 -7.03 -29.19
N GLN A 19 23.17 -8.09 -28.93
CA GLN A 19 21.70 -8.02 -28.89
C GLN A 19 21.19 -7.33 -27.62
N ILE A 20 21.80 -7.59 -26.47
CA ILE A 20 21.47 -6.93 -25.21
C ILE A 20 21.77 -5.43 -25.28
N ASP A 21 22.95 -5.07 -25.76
CA ASP A 21 23.38 -3.67 -25.91
C ASP A 21 22.46 -2.89 -26.88
N ALA A 22 21.88 -3.59 -27.87
CA ALA A 22 20.91 -3.04 -28.81
C ALA A 22 19.44 -3.20 -28.38
N SER A 23 19.17 -3.65 -27.13
CA SER A 23 17.83 -3.93 -26.60
C SER A 23 16.98 -4.87 -27.47
N LYS A 24 17.61 -5.77 -28.23
CA LYS A 24 16.95 -6.77 -29.10
C LYS A 24 16.51 -7.99 -28.29
N LEU A 25 15.55 -7.80 -27.39
CA LEU A 25 15.10 -8.79 -26.39
C LEU A 25 14.75 -10.17 -26.96
N LYS A 26 13.96 -10.23 -28.05
CA LYS A 26 13.60 -11.51 -28.69
C LYS A 26 14.82 -12.23 -29.29
N GLY A 27 15.78 -11.46 -29.80
CA GLY A 27 17.03 -11.99 -30.32
C GLY A 27 17.91 -12.52 -29.20
N ALA A 28 18.08 -11.74 -28.12
CA ALA A 28 18.83 -12.12 -26.93
C ALA A 28 18.27 -13.39 -26.27
N LEU A 29 16.94 -13.50 -26.17
CA LEU A 29 16.27 -14.71 -25.69
C LEU A 29 16.65 -15.93 -26.54
N LYS A 30 16.51 -15.84 -27.86
CA LYS A 30 16.82 -16.95 -28.78
C LYS A 30 18.29 -17.36 -28.70
N THR A 31 19.21 -16.39 -28.68
CA THR A 31 20.65 -16.69 -28.58
C THR A 31 21.00 -17.30 -27.21
N SER A 32 20.35 -16.85 -26.12
CA SER A 32 20.51 -17.47 -24.79
C SER A 32 20.05 -18.93 -24.79
N GLU A 33 18.93 -19.24 -25.45
CA GLU A 33 18.45 -20.62 -25.60
C GLU A 33 19.43 -21.49 -26.40
N GLN A 34 20.03 -20.95 -27.47
CA GLN A 34 21.08 -21.64 -28.23
C GLN A 34 22.31 -21.95 -27.39
N ILE A 35 22.72 -21.05 -26.50
CA ILE A 35 23.83 -21.29 -25.58
C ILE A 35 23.45 -22.40 -24.58
N LEU A 36 22.23 -22.36 -24.05
CA LEU A 36 21.73 -23.35 -23.09
C LEU A 36 21.49 -24.74 -23.70
N GLU A 37 21.29 -24.85 -25.01
CA GLU A 37 21.30 -26.14 -25.72
C GLU A 37 22.70 -26.80 -25.69
N ILE A 38 23.76 -26.00 -25.68
CA ILE A 38 25.16 -26.46 -25.63
C ILE A 38 25.62 -26.64 -24.17
N VAL A 39 25.29 -25.68 -23.30
CA VAL A 39 25.67 -25.65 -21.88
C VAL A 39 24.42 -25.37 -21.02
N PRO A 40 23.61 -26.38 -20.67
CA PRO A 40 22.32 -26.19 -19.98
C PRO A 40 22.38 -25.50 -18.61
N GLY A 41 23.53 -25.52 -17.95
CA GLY A 41 23.76 -24.95 -16.62
C GLY A 41 24.46 -23.58 -16.62
N ASP A 42 24.68 -22.97 -17.79
CA ASP A 42 25.38 -21.68 -17.85
C ASP A 42 24.54 -20.56 -17.20
N ILE A 43 25.06 -20.02 -16.09
CA ILE A 43 24.34 -19.04 -15.26
C ILE A 43 24.14 -17.71 -16.00
N ASP A 44 25.11 -17.28 -16.81
CA ASP A 44 25.03 -16.02 -17.54
C ASP A 44 23.97 -16.10 -18.64
N ALA A 45 23.92 -17.21 -19.39
CA ALA A 45 22.88 -17.46 -20.38
C ALA A 45 21.49 -17.63 -19.74
N LEU A 46 21.39 -18.31 -18.58
CA LEU A 46 20.13 -18.39 -17.81
C LEU A 46 19.64 -17.00 -17.38
N LYS A 47 20.53 -16.16 -16.84
CA LYS A 47 20.19 -14.78 -16.46
C LYS A 47 19.76 -13.94 -17.66
N CYS A 48 20.49 -14.02 -18.77
CA CYS A 48 20.12 -13.31 -20.00
C CYS A 48 18.75 -13.75 -20.54
N LYS A 49 18.47 -15.06 -20.51
CA LYS A 49 17.15 -15.62 -20.84
C LYS A 49 16.06 -15.09 -19.91
N ILE A 50 16.27 -15.14 -18.59
CA ILE A 50 15.30 -14.68 -17.59
C ILE A 50 15.01 -13.19 -17.74
N VAL A 51 16.04 -12.34 -17.82
CA VAL A 51 15.88 -10.89 -18.00
C VAL A 51 15.14 -10.59 -19.29
N SER A 52 15.49 -11.27 -20.40
CA SER A 52 14.80 -11.10 -21.68
C SER A 52 13.32 -11.51 -21.58
N LEU A 53 12.99 -12.61 -20.89
CA LEU A 53 11.61 -13.03 -20.65
C LEU A 53 10.83 -12.02 -19.81
N ILE A 54 11.43 -11.48 -18.74
CA ILE A 54 10.79 -10.47 -17.89
C ILE A 54 10.47 -9.20 -18.67
N GLN A 55 11.42 -8.71 -19.48
CA GLN A 55 11.22 -7.50 -20.31
C GLN A 55 10.21 -7.72 -21.44
N LEU A 56 10.01 -8.98 -21.86
CA LEU A 56 8.94 -9.38 -22.78
C LEU A 56 7.62 -9.72 -22.06
N GLU A 57 7.50 -9.37 -20.78
CA GLU A 57 6.33 -9.63 -19.92
C GLU A 57 5.98 -11.12 -19.73
N ARG A 58 6.92 -12.03 -20.02
CA ARG A 58 6.79 -13.50 -19.89
C ARG A 58 7.31 -13.98 -18.54
N CYS A 59 6.86 -13.36 -17.44
CA CYS A 59 7.37 -13.62 -16.09
C CYS A 59 7.13 -15.05 -15.60
N SER A 60 6.04 -15.72 -16.01
CA SER A 60 5.79 -17.12 -15.64
C SER A 60 6.82 -18.08 -16.23
N GLU A 61 7.26 -17.84 -17.47
CA GLU A 61 8.30 -18.63 -18.13
C GLU A 61 9.69 -18.32 -17.56
N ALA A 62 9.93 -17.05 -17.20
CA ALA A 62 11.12 -16.64 -16.49
C ALA A 62 11.25 -17.35 -15.13
N LEU A 63 10.15 -17.42 -14.38
CA LEU A 63 10.09 -18.14 -13.11
C LEU A 63 10.37 -19.63 -13.28
N ALA A 64 9.78 -20.27 -14.31
CA ALA A 64 10.06 -21.67 -14.62
C ALA A 64 11.54 -21.91 -14.96
N THR A 65 12.17 -20.96 -15.65
CA THR A 65 13.61 -21.01 -16.00
C THR A 65 14.52 -20.95 -14.77
N CYS A 66 14.11 -20.28 -13.69
CA CYS A 66 14.91 -20.20 -12.46
C CYS A 66 15.12 -21.55 -11.77
N GLY A 67 14.17 -22.48 -11.91
CA GLY A 67 14.24 -23.82 -11.33
C GLY A 67 14.52 -23.85 -9.81
N ALA A 68 15.39 -24.77 -9.39
CA ALA A 68 15.85 -24.92 -8.01
C ALA A 68 17.26 -24.32 -7.77
N THR A 69 17.78 -23.55 -8.72
CA THR A 69 19.15 -23.03 -8.69
C THR A 69 19.31 -21.94 -7.62
N THR A 70 20.28 -22.11 -6.71
CA THR A 70 20.57 -21.15 -5.64
C THR A 70 21.20 -19.86 -6.13
N GLU A 71 21.81 -19.86 -7.32
CA GLU A 71 22.44 -18.68 -7.93
C GLU A 71 21.44 -17.73 -8.60
N LEU A 72 20.16 -18.14 -8.71
CA LEU A 72 19.07 -17.40 -9.36
C LEU A 72 17.96 -16.97 -8.38
N GLN A 73 18.25 -16.94 -7.08
CA GLN A 73 17.22 -16.63 -6.06
C GLN A 73 16.70 -15.19 -6.18
N PHE A 74 17.54 -14.24 -6.57
CA PHE A 74 17.11 -12.86 -6.84
C PHE A 74 16.12 -12.83 -8.01
N GLU A 75 16.48 -13.43 -9.14
CA GLU A 75 15.64 -13.50 -10.33
C GLU A 75 14.32 -14.22 -10.04
N LYS A 76 14.36 -15.32 -9.27
CA LYS A 76 13.19 -16.07 -8.82
C LYS A 76 12.26 -15.20 -7.98
N ALA A 77 12.78 -14.55 -6.94
CA ALA A 77 12.01 -13.63 -6.10
C ALA A 77 11.42 -12.48 -6.93
N TYR A 78 12.18 -11.94 -7.88
CA TYR A 78 11.73 -10.84 -8.72
C TYR A 78 10.61 -11.27 -9.68
N CYS A 79 10.70 -12.47 -10.27
CA CYS A 79 9.60 -13.02 -11.06
C CYS A 79 8.33 -13.22 -10.21
N LEU A 80 8.46 -13.75 -9.00
CA LEU A 80 7.33 -13.90 -8.06
C LEU A 80 6.71 -12.54 -7.69
N TYR A 81 7.54 -11.53 -7.43
CA TYR A 81 7.10 -10.16 -7.19
C TYR A 81 6.31 -9.59 -8.37
N ARG A 82 6.81 -9.75 -9.60
CA ARG A 82 6.13 -9.29 -10.82
C ARG A 82 4.81 -10.00 -11.07
N LEU A 83 4.68 -11.25 -10.63
CA LEU A 83 3.46 -12.05 -10.66
C LEU A 83 2.52 -11.77 -9.47
N SER A 84 2.83 -10.79 -8.62
CA SER A 84 2.11 -10.45 -7.39
C SER A 84 1.99 -11.61 -6.38
N LYS A 85 2.93 -12.56 -6.41
CA LYS A 85 3.05 -13.68 -5.46
C LYS A 85 3.97 -13.28 -4.29
N PHE A 86 3.54 -12.30 -3.51
CA PHE A 86 4.40 -11.62 -2.53
C PHE A 86 4.86 -12.53 -1.39
N ASP A 87 4.00 -13.41 -0.87
CA ASP A 87 4.40 -14.36 0.17
C ASP A 87 5.48 -15.33 -0.33
N GLU A 88 5.30 -15.92 -1.51
CA GLU A 88 6.30 -16.79 -2.13
C GLU A 88 7.63 -16.05 -2.39
N ALA A 89 7.55 -14.79 -2.84
CA ALA A 89 8.73 -13.94 -3.05
C ALA A 89 9.48 -13.68 -1.75
N LEU A 90 8.75 -13.42 -0.65
CA LEU A 90 9.34 -13.18 0.66
C LEU A 90 10.06 -14.42 1.20
N GLU A 91 9.44 -15.59 1.05
CA GLU A 91 10.05 -16.87 1.45
C GLU A 91 11.36 -17.10 0.69
N VAL A 92 11.39 -16.81 -0.62
CA VAL A 92 12.63 -16.87 -1.41
C VAL A 92 13.68 -15.91 -0.86
N CYS A 93 13.35 -14.65 -0.63
CA CYS A 93 14.29 -13.66 -0.07
C CYS A 93 14.84 -14.10 1.30
N LYS A 94 13.99 -14.67 2.16
CA LYS A 94 14.38 -15.15 3.50
C LYS A 94 15.20 -16.44 3.48
N SER A 95 15.04 -17.26 2.44
CA SER A 95 15.77 -18.54 2.30
C SER A 95 17.25 -18.39 1.93
N VAL A 96 17.66 -17.22 1.41
CA VAL A 96 19.05 -16.97 1.02
C VAL A 96 19.94 -16.99 2.27
N GLN A 97 20.88 -17.93 2.29
CA GLN A 97 21.84 -18.10 3.37
C GLN A 97 23.03 -17.14 3.20
N GLY A 98 23.55 -16.63 4.31
CA GLY A 98 24.69 -15.73 4.31
C GLY A 98 24.31 -14.28 4.00
N GLU A 99 25.28 -13.53 3.50
CA GLU A 99 25.12 -12.09 3.29
C GLU A 99 24.29 -11.79 2.03
N LYS A 100 23.13 -11.15 2.20
CA LYS A 100 22.25 -10.76 1.06
C LYS A 100 22.84 -9.63 0.24
N SER A 101 22.68 -9.67 -1.08
CA SER A 101 23.08 -8.57 -1.95
C SER A 101 22.16 -7.34 -1.80
N SER A 102 22.67 -6.13 -2.07
CA SER A 102 21.86 -4.91 -2.02
C SER A 102 20.59 -4.96 -2.89
N PRO A 103 20.62 -5.49 -4.14
CA PRO A 103 19.41 -5.67 -4.94
C PRO A 103 18.38 -6.60 -4.28
N LEU A 104 18.83 -7.67 -3.63
CA LEU A 104 17.94 -8.60 -2.94
C LEU A 104 17.29 -7.95 -1.71
N LEU A 105 18.04 -7.17 -0.93
CA LEU A 105 17.50 -6.41 0.20
C LEU A 105 16.47 -5.37 -0.26
N GLN A 106 16.72 -4.66 -1.36
CA GLN A 106 15.75 -3.73 -1.92
C GLN A 106 14.46 -4.45 -2.36
N LEU A 107 14.58 -5.61 -3.01
CA LEU A 107 13.42 -6.40 -3.42
C LEU A 107 12.65 -6.93 -2.21
N GLU A 108 13.33 -7.43 -1.19
CA GLU A 108 12.71 -7.89 0.05
C GLU A 108 11.94 -6.77 0.75
N ALA A 109 12.52 -5.57 0.84
CA ALA A 109 11.83 -4.40 1.39
C ALA A 109 10.59 -4.02 0.56
N GLN A 110 10.67 -4.05 -0.77
CA GLN A 110 9.52 -3.83 -1.64
C GLN A 110 8.41 -4.87 -1.43
N VAL A 111 8.78 -6.16 -1.31
CA VAL A 111 7.83 -7.24 -1.01
C VAL A 111 7.17 -7.02 0.35
N LEU A 112 7.94 -6.68 1.38
CA LEU A 112 7.42 -6.41 2.73
C LEU A 112 6.48 -5.20 2.75
N HIS A 113 6.79 -4.14 1.99
CA HIS A 113 5.89 -3.00 1.82
C HIS A 113 4.57 -3.41 1.14
N ARG A 114 4.60 -4.24 0.09
CA ARG A 114 3.38 -4.78 -0.54
C ARG A 114 2.54 -5.67 0.37
N LEU A 115 3.17 -6.29 1.38
CA LEU A 115 2.53 -7.12 2.40
C LEU A 115 2.08 -6.32 3.64
N ASP A 116 2.20 -4.98 3.65
CA ASP A 116 1.86 -4.11 4.79
C ASP A 116 2.68 -4.45 6.07
N ARG A 117 3.90 -5.00 5.91
CA ARG A 117 4.82 -5.38 6.99
C ARG A 117 5.87 -4.28 7.24
N ALA A 118 5.40 -3.08 7.58
CA ALA A 118 6.23 -1.88 7.61
C ALA A 118 7.45 -1.97 8.55
N GLN A 119 7.31 -2.56 9.75
CA GLN A 119 8.44 -2.68 10.69
C GLN A 119 9.57 -3.58 10.15
N GLU A 120 9.23 -4.69 9.50
CA GLU A 120 10.23 -5.54 8.85
C GLU A 120 10.85 -4.84 7.63
N CYS A 121 10.04 -4.11 6.85
CA CYS A 121 10.53 -3.31 5.73
C CYS A 121 11.60 -2.31 6.19
N ILE A 122 11.34 -1.58 7.28
CA ILE A 122 12.30 -0.64 7.87
C ILE A 122 13.56 -1.35 8.36
N ALA A 123 13.44 -2.53 8.98
CA ALA A 123 14.58 -3.32 9.42
C ALA A 123 15.49 -3.73 8.23
N VAL A 124 14.89 -4.18 7.13
CA VAL A 124 15.63 -4.55 5.90
C VAL A 124 16.31 -3.33 5.28
N TYR A 125 15.66 -2.16 5.25
CA TYR A 125 16.31 -0.92 4.83
C TYR A 125 17.45 -0.51 5.77
N GLY A 126 17.32 -0.76 7.07
CA GLY A 126 18.41 -0.57 8.03
C GLY A 126 19.64 -1.42 7.70
N GLU A 127 19.45 -2.69 7.33
CA GLU A 127 20.54 -3.55 6.83
C GLU A 127 21.15 -3.00 5.54
N LEU A 128 20.32 -2.58 4.59
CA LEU A 128 20.80 -2.00 3.33
C LEU A 128 21.67 -0.75 3.55
N LEU A 129 21.29 0.12 4.47
CA LEU A 129 22.03 1.35 4.80
C LEU A 129 23.36 1.08 5.49
N GLN A 130 23.46 0.00 6.27
CA GLN A 130 24.74 -0.42 6.85
C GLN A 130 25.75 -0.84 5.78
N LYS A 131 25.29 -1.48 4.70
CA LYS A 131 26.13 -1.92 3.57
C LYS A 131 26.47 -0.78 2.63
N GLN A 132 25.48 0.05 2.33
CA GLN A 132 25.59 1.11 1.35
C GLN A 132 24.98 2.38 1.95
N LYS A 133 25.85 3.27 2.44
CA LYS A 133 25.40 4.54 3.03
C LYS A 133 24.76 5.48 2.00
N THR A 134 25.25 5.46 0.77
CA THR A 134 24.73 6.31 -0.31
C THR A 134 23.71 5.54 -1.15
N GLN A 135 22.44 5.91 -1.02
CA GLN A 135 21.34 5.35 -1.79
C GLN A 135 21.01 6.23 -3.00
N SER A 136 20.39 5.63 -4.02
CA SER A 136 19.78 6.42 -5.10
C SER A 136 18.58 7.20 -4.57
N SER A 137 18.19 8.28 -5.26
CA SER A 137 17.01 9.07 -4.89
C SER A 137 15.77 8.18 -4.75
N ASN A 138 15.52 7.30 -5.71
CA ASN A 138 14.36 6.39 -5.72
C ASN A 138 14.34 5.45 -4.50
N VAL A 139 15.49 4.91 -4.09
CA VAL A 139 15.57 4.07 -2.89
C VAL A 139 15.35 4.92 -1.64
N GLY A 140 15.91 6.14 -1.59
CA GLY A 140 15.66 7.11 -0.53
C GLY A 140 14.17 7.44 -0.36
N THR A 141 13.46 7.70 -1.45
CA THR A 141 12.00 7.93 -1.46
C THR A 141 11.24 6.77 -0.84
N ASN A 142 11.60 5.53 -1.19
CA ASN A 142 10.96 4.33 -0.66
C ASN A 142 11.27 4.11 0.83
N ILE A 143 12.49 4.43 1.28
CA ILE A 143 12.87 4.37 2.68
C ILE A 143 12.02 5.37 3.49
N VAL A 144 11.88 6.62 3.02
CA VAL A 144 11.03 7.62 3.69
C VAL A 144 9.57 7.15 3.75
N ALA A 145 9.03 6.62 2.64
CA ALA A 145 7.67 6.08 2.62
C ALA A 145 7.47 4.97 3.66
N ALA A 146 8.42 4.04 3.76
CA ALA A 146 8.37 2.95 4.74
C ALA A 146 8.37 3.46 6.19
N TYR A 147 9.16 4.50 6.51
CA TYR A 147 9.15 5.11 7.84
C TYR A 147 7.82 5.78 8.17
N VAL A 148 7.22 6.49 7.22
CA VAL A 148 5.90 7.11 7.39
C VAL A 148 4.84 6.05 7.66
N GLU A 149 4.80 5.00 6.86
CA GLU A 149 3.83 3.91 6.99
C GLU A 149 4.03 3.07 8.24
N GLY A 150 5.29 2.90 8.67
CA GLY A 150 5.65 2.26 9.92
C GLY A 150 5.40 3.11 11.16
N GLY A 151 4.78 4.29 11.04
CA GLY A 151 4.48 5.16 12.19
C GLY A 151 5.71 5.82 12.81
N ARG A 152 6.83 5.86 12.10
CA ARG A 152 8.10 6.48 12.51
C ARG A 152 8.30 7.86 11.85
N SER A 153 7.19 8.56 11.58
CA SER A 153 7.18 9.86 10.91
C SER A 153 8.03 10.93 11.61
N ALA A 154 8.16 10.87 12.94
CA ALA A 154 9.00 11.80 13.71
C ALA A 154 10.50 11.68 13.39
N GLU A 155 10.94 10.55 12.83
CA GLU A 155 12.34 10.28 12.50
C GLU A 155 12.72 10.70 11.07
N VAL A 156 11.71 10.97 10.22
CA VAL A 156 11.89 11.32 8.81
C VAL A 156 12.85 12.50 8.60
N PRO A 157 12.81 13.61 9.38
CA PRO A 157 13.76 14.71 9.18
C PRO A 157 15.22 14.30 9.35
N ALA A 158 15.55 13.53 10.38
CA ALA A 158 16.90 13.05 10.65
C ALA A 158 17.35 12.04 9.56
N LEU A 159 16.45 11.15 9.17
CA LEU A 159 16.66 10.18 8.10
C LEU A 159 16.96 10.86 6.75
N MET A 160 16.18 11.87 6.37
CA MET A 160 16.42 12.63 5.14
C MET A 160 17.77 13.35 5.17
N GLN A 161 18.17 13.89 6.33
CA GLN A 161 19.48 14.51 6.50
C GLN A 161 20.63 13.51 6.34
N GLU A 162 20.52 12.32 6.94
CA GLU A 162 21.51 11.24 6.81
C GLU A 162 21.67 10.79 5.36
N LEU A 163 20.54 10.60 4.66
CA LEU A 163 20.49 10.18 3.27
C LEU A 163 20.77 11.32 2.28
N LYS A 164 20.93 12.55 2.77
CA LYS A 164 21.13 13.78 1.99
C LYS A 164 20.02 14.04 0.97
N LEU A 165 18.80 13.66 1.31
CA LEU A 165 17.60 13.85 0.49
C LEU A 165 17.02 15.24 0.73
N ARG A 166 16.52 15.87 -0.32
CA ARG A 166 15.83 17.16 -0.26
C ARG A 166 14.44 16.99 -0.86
N THR A 167 13.46 17.65 -0.28
CA THR A 167 12.07 17.57 -0.75
C THR A 167 11.91 18.08 -2.19
N LYS A 168 12.79 18.97 -2.64
CA LYS A 168 12.84 19.45 -4.03
C LYS A 168 13.45 18.47 -5.04
N ASP A 169 13.99 17.34 -4.59
CA ASP A 169 14.63 16.37 -5.49
C ASP A 169 13.58 15.58 -6.30
N SER A 170 12.37 15.40 -5.77
CA SER A 170 11.23 14.84 -6.51
C SER A 170 9.89 15.19 -5.84
N PHE A 171 8.78 15.16 -6.58
CA PHE A 171 7.47 15.44 -6.01
C PHE A 171 7.01 14.35 -5.03
N GLU A 172 7.45 13.09 -5.21
CA GLU A 172 7.19 11.97 -4.30
C GLU A 172 7.90 12.16 -2.95
N LEU A 173 9.12 12.72 -2.94
CA LEU A 173 9.81 13.05 -1.69
C LEU A 173 9.10 14.18 -0.94
N ALA A 174 8.69 15.24 -1.65
CA ALA A 174 7.88 16.30 -1.05
C ALA A 174 6.55 15.74 -0.49
N TYR A 175 5.87 14.87 -1.24
CA TYR A 175 4.63 14.21 -0.81
C TYR A 175 4.84 13.33 0.43
N ASN A 176 5.86 12.48 0.46
CA ASN A 176 6.14 11.61 1.60
C ASN A 176 6.54 12.43 2.84
N ASN A 177 7.31 13.50 2.68
CA ASN A 177 7.62 14.41 3.77
C ASN A 177 6.36 15.11 4.31
N ALA A 178 5.44 15.52 3.43
CA ALA A 178 4.16 16.08 3.86
C ALA A 178 3.30 15.07 4.65
N ARG A 179 3.31 13.79 4.24
CA ARG A 179 2.64 12.72 5.00
C ARG A 179 3.27 12.54 6.39
N ALA A 180 4.61 12.62 6.48
CA ALA A 180 5.32 12.57 7.76
C ALA A 180 4.90 13.71 8.70
N LEU A 181 4.90 14.95 8.18
CA LEU A 181 4.48 16.16 8.90
C LEU A 181 3.00 16.08 9.33
N SER A 182 2.12 15.60 8.44
CA SER A 182 0.70 15.38 8.75
C SER A 182 0.52 14.39 9.91
N ALA A 183 1.33 13.33 9.95
CA ALA A 183 1.24 12.29 10.97
C ALA A 183 1.69 12.77 12.36
N VAL A 184 2.58 13.77 12.43
CA VAL A 184 3.00 14.39 13.70
C VAL A 184 2.15 15.62 14.07
N GLY A 185 1.14 15.95 13.25
CA GLY A 185 0.19 17.03 13.50
C GLY A 185 0.64 18.42 13.03
N ASP A 186 1.76 18.52 12.31
CA ASP A 186 2.21 19.77 11.70
C ASP A 186 1.54 19.98 10.34
N PHE A 187 0.27 20.37 10.40
CA PHE A 187 -0.58 20.53 9.22
C PHE A 187 -0.19 21.72 8.35
N GLU A 188 0.39 22.78 8.93
CA GLU A 188 0.84 23.96 8.19
C GLU A 188 2.06 23.62 7.33
N ALA A 189 3.10 23.02 7.92
CA ALA A 189 4.27 22.60 7.15
C ALA A 189 3.92 21.49 6.15
N ALA A 190 3.01 20.58 6.49
CA ALA A 190 2.55 19.55 5.58
C ALA A 190 1.84 20.14 4.35
N GLU A 191 1.03 21.19 4.53
CA GLU A 191 0.38 21.90 3.43
C GLU A 191 1.40 22.53 2.48
N GLU A 192 2.42 23.22 3.01
CA GLU A 192 3.50 23.80 2.20
C GLU A 192 4.22 22.74 1.36
N GLN A 193 4.51 21.57 1.95
CA GLN A 193 5.17 20.47 1.23
C GLN A 193 4.28 19.83 0.17
N LEU A 194 2.96 19.76 0.37
CA LEU A 194 2.04 19.29 -0.68
C LEU A 194 1.90 20.28 -1.82
N LEU A 195 1.88 21.59 -1.53
CA LEU A 195 1.88 22.62 -2.58
C LEU A 195 3.19 22.60 -3.37
N LEU A 196 4.32 22.30 -2.72
CA LEU A 196 5.58 22.02 -3.42
C LEU A 196 5.47 20.76 -4.29
N ALA A 197 4.98 19.65 -3.73
CA ALA A 197 4.81 18.39 -4.46
C ALA A 197 3.89 18.57 -5.68
N GLN A 198 2.78 19.30 -5.53
CA GLN A 198 1.85 19.57 -6.64
C GLN A 198 2.52 20.39 -7.74
N ARG A 199 3.30 21.41 -7.41
CA ARG A 199 4.02 22.23 -8.41
C ARG A 199 5.08 21.40 -9.15
N LEU A 200 5.93 20.70 -8.41
CA LEU A 200 6.97 19.85 -9.00
C LEU A 200 6.36 18.75 -9.88
N GLY A 201 5.29 18.10 -9.42
CA GLY A 201 4.60 17.07 -10.19
C GLY A 201 3.99 17.63 -11.48
N LYS A 202 3.36 18.80 -11.43
CA LYS A 202 2.83 19.46 -12.64
C LYS A 202 3.93 19.80 -13.63
N GLU A 203 5.04 20.37 -13.16
CA GLU A 203 6.19 20.73 -14.01
C GLU A 203 6.75 19.48 -14.70
N VAL A 204 7.10 18.44 -13.93
CA VAL A 204 7.70 17.21 -14.46
C VAL A 204 6.78 16.50 -15.45
N LEU A 205 5.50 16.31 -15.11
CA LEU A 205 4.59 15.55 -15.97
C LEU A 205 4.26 16.30 -17.26
N LEU A 206 4.16 17.64 -17.22
CA LEU A 206 3.97 18.45 -18.42
C LEU A 206 5.23 18.48 -19.31
N GLU A 207 6.43 18.47 -18.71
CA GLU A 207 7.69 18.32 -19.46
C GLU A 207 7.80 16.96 -20.17
N GLU A 208 7.09 15.94 -19.68
CA GLU A 208 6.95 14.62 -20.31
C GLU A 208 5.81 14.56 -21.35
N ASP A 209 5.32 15.71 -21.82
CA ASP A 209 4.21 15.86 -22.78
C ASP A 209 2.89 15.19 -22.33
N MET A 210 2.71 14.97 -21.01
CA MET A 210 1.47 14.42 -20.47
C MET A 210 0.33 15.45 -20.59
N PRO A 211 -0.86 15.06 -21.10
CA PRO A 211 -2.02 15.96 -21.16
C PRO A 211 -2.45 16.46 -19.78
N GLU A 212 -2.92 17.72 -19.68
CA GLU A 212 -3.32 18.33 -18.39
C GLU A 212 -4.32 17.47 -17.58
N ALA A 213 -5.26 16.81 -18.27
CA ALA A 213 -6.23 15.93 -17.61
C ALA A 213 -5.59 14.69 -16.98
N GLU A 214 -4.55 14.15 -17.61
CA GLU A 214 -3.76 13.02 -17.08
C GLU A 214 -2.86 13.48 -15.93
N VAL A 215 -2.29 14.70 -16.03
CA VAL A 215 -1.53 15.33 -14.92
C VAL A 215 -2.42 15.52 -13.69
N GLU A 216 -3.64 16.04 -13.86
CA GLU A 216 -4.60 16.17 -12.75
C GLU A 216 -4.93 14.82 -12.11
N GLU A 217 -5.01 13.77 -12.93
CA GLU A 217 -5.28 12.42 -12.51
C GLU A 217 -4.11 11.82 -11.71
N GLU A 218 -2.88 11.91 -12.22
CA GLU A 218 -1.65 11.44 -11.54
C GLU A 218 -1.42 12.16 -10.19
N LEU A 219 -1.80 13.44 -10.10
CA LEU A 219 -1.65 14.24 -8.87
C LEU A 219 -2.86 14.16 -7.93
N MET A 220 -3.87 13.32 -8.22
CA MET A 220 -5.01 13.10 -7.32
C MET A 220 -4.60 12.76 -5.88
N PRO A 221 -3.61 11.89 -5.60
CA PRO A 221 -3.18 11.60 -4.23
C PRO A 221 -2.76 12.85 -3.44
N ILE A 222 -2.13 13.83 -4.11
CA ILE A 222 -1.72 15.10 -3.50
C ILE A 222 -2.95 15.96 -3.21
N THR A 223 -3.88 16.06 -4.16
CA THR A 223 -5.14 16.81 -4.00
C THR A 223 -5.99 16.25 -2.84
N VAL A 224 -6.10 14.93 -2.72
CA VAL A 224 -6.81 14.27 -1.62
C VAL A 224 -6.12 14.55 -0.28
N GLN A 225 -4.79 14.54 -0.23
CA GLN A 225 -4.05 14.84 0.99
C GLN A 225 -4.17 16.32 1.41
N LEU A 226 -4.18 17.26 0.45
CA LEU A 226 -4.46 18.68 0.72
C LEU A 226 -5.86 18.85 1.31
N ALA A 227 -6.87 18.19 0.74
CA ALA A 227 -8.23 18.21 1.27
C ALA A 227 -8.32 17.61 2.69
N TYR A 228 -7.50 16.60 2.98
CA TYR A 228 -7.40 16.05 4.34
C TYR A 228 -6.84 17.08 5.31
N ILE A 229 -5.74 17.76 4.95
CA ILE A 229 -5.16 18.82 5.78
C ILE A 229 -6.16 19.95 6.02
N ALA A 230 -6.81 20.44 4.97
CA ALA A 230 -7.83 21.46 5.06
C ALA A 230 -8.95 21.05 6.04
N ALA A 231 -9.40 19.79 6.00
CA ALA A 231 -10.38 19.27 6.95
C ALA A 231 -9.86 19.28 8.40
N GLN A 232 -8.61 18.87 8.63
CA GLN A 232 -8.01 18.88 9.98
C GLN A 232 -7.82 20.29 10.54
N GLN A 233 -7.61 21.29 9.68
CA GLN A 233 -7.52 22.70 10.04
C GLN A 233 -8.91 23.38 10.15
N GLY A 234 -10.00 22.63 10.03
CA GLY A 234 -11.37 23.15 10.13
C GLY A 234 -11.90 23.83 8.87
N ARG A 235 -11.12 23.88 7.77
CA ARG A 235 -11.52 24.39 6.45
C ARG A 235 -12.39 23.39 5.71
N THR A 236 -13.54 23.09 6.32
CA THR A 236 -14.47 22.01 5.92
C THR A 236 -15.05 22.22 4.52
N ALA A 237 -15.38 23.46 4.14
CA ALA A 237 -15.97 23.75 2.83
C ALA A 237 -14.99 23.45 1.68
N GLU A 238 -13.74 23.89 1.84
CA GLU A 238 -12.64 23.62 0.91
C GLU A 238 -12.40 22.11 0.74
N ALA A 239 -12.32 21.38 1.86
CA ALA A 239 -12.15 19.93 1.83
C ALA A 239 -13.30 19.20 1.12
N LEU A 240 -14.55 19.59 1.40
CA LEU A 240 -15.74 19.01 0.75
C LEU A 240 -15.74 19.25 -0.77
N GLU A 241 -15.36 20.46 -1.20
CA GLU A 241 -15.26 20.81 -2.61
C GLU A 241 -14.18 19.98 -3.31
N ALA A 242 -12.99 19.90 -2.71
CA ALA A 242 -11.85 19.14 -3.25
C ALA A 242 -12.14 17.63 -3.34
N TYR A 243 -12.74 17.02 -2.33
CA TYR A 243 -13.16 15.62 -2.45
C TYR A 243 -14.24 15.46 -3.54
N THR A 244 -15.18 16.39 -3.63
CA THR A 244 -16.24 16.30 -4.64
C THR A 244 -15.70 16.47 -6.06
N SER A 245 -14.68 17.31 -6.28
CA SER A 245 -14.03 17.46 -7.59
C SER A 245 -13.31 16.18 -8.01
N VAL A 246 -12.52 15.57 -7.11
CA VAL A 246 -11.87 14.26 -7.34
C VAL A 246 -12.89 13.19 -7.73
N LEU A 247 -14.04 13.12 -7.05
CA LEU A 247 -15.07 12.14 -7.33
C LEU A 247 -15.89 12.40 -8.60
N LYS A 248 -15.73 13.56 -9.25
CA LYS A 248 -16.32 13.87 -10.57
C LYS A 248 -15.41 13.45 -11.71
N LEU A 249 -14.11 13.28 -11.47
CA LEU A 249 -13.16 12.83 -12.47
C LEU A 249 -13.49 11.39 -12.88
N LYS A 250 -13.40 11.11 -14.18
CA LYS A 250 -13.48 9.75 -14.71
C LYS A 250 -12.12 9.09 -14.53
N ALA A 251 -11.83 8.69 -13.30
CA ALA A 251 -10.58 8.03 -12.95
C ALA A 251 -10.42 6.69 -13.69
N GLN A 252 -9.24 6.48 -14.24
CA GLN A 252 -8.79 5.19 -14.73
C GLN A 252 -8.59 4.21 -13.56
N PRO A 253 -8.51 2.89 -13.84
CA PRO A 253 -8.27 1.88 -12.81
C PRO A 253 -7.12 2.25 -11.88
N GLU A 254 -6.03 2.79 -12.41
CA GLU A 254 -4.80 3.16 -11.72
C GLU A 254 -5.06 4.12 -10.54
N SER A 255 -5.97 5.07 -10.74
CA SER A 255 -6.30 6.17 -9.82
C SER A 255 -7.46 5.86 -8.88
N LEU A 256 -8.08 4.68 -8.99
CA LEU A 256 -9.21 4.29 -8.14
C LEU A 256 -8.88 4.28 -6.65
N SER A 257 -7.62 4.06 -6.29
CA SER A 257 -7.17 4.10 -4.88
C SER A 257 -7.35 5.51 -4.27
N ALA A 258 -6.99 6.57 -5.00
CA ALA A 258 -7.18 7.96 -4.57
C ALA A 258 -8.68 8.30 -4.47
N VAL A 259 -9.49 7.85 -5.43
CA VAL A 259 -10.96 7.99 -5.42
C VAL A 259 -11.58 7.29 -4.20
N ALA A 260 -11.08 6.12 -3.84
CA ALA A 260 -11.54 5.36 -2.68
C ALA A 260 -11.24 6.10 -1.37
N VAL A 261 -10.02 6.64 -1.22
CA VAL A 261 -9.63 7.46 -0.05
C VAL A 261 -10.44 8.75 0.00
N ALA A 262 -10.62 9.44 -1.13
CA ALA A 262 -11.45 10.65 -1.22
C ALA A 262 -12.91 10.36 -0.82
N THR A 263 -13.46 9.23 -1.26
CA THR A 263 -14.81 8.78 -0.87
C THR A 263 -14.90 8.57 0.63
N ASN A 264 -13.93 7.88 1.22
CA ASN A 264 -13.89 7.63 2.66
C ASN A 264 -13.85 8.93 3.47
N ASN A 265 -12.97 9.84 3.09
CA ASN A 265 -12.78 11.10 3.81
C ASN A 265 -14.00 12.02 3.65
N LEU A 266 -14.60 12.07 2.46
CA LEU A 266 -15.86 12.79 2.23
C LEU A 266 -16.98 12.26 3.11
N VAL A 267 -17.13 10.94 3.21
CA VAL A 267 -18.15 10.32 4.05
C VAL A 267 -17.91 10.64 5.52
N ALA A 268 -16.67 10.50 6.00
CA ALA A 268 -16.32 10.84 7.38
C ALA A 268 -16.66 12.30 7.71
N LEU A 269 -16.34 13.23 6.79
CA LEU A 269 -16.61 14.66 6.97
C LEU A 269 -18.11 15.01 6.91
N ARG A 270 -18.91 14.26 6.14
CA ARG A 270 -20.37 14.42 6.10
C ARG A 270 -21.06 13.88 7.35
N GLY A 271 -20.53 12.81 7.93
CA GLY A 271 -21.09 12.13 9.11
C GLY A 271 -22.48 11.55 8.81
N ALA A 272 -23.48 11.93 9.62
CA ALA A 272 -24.85 11.43 9.48
C ALA A 272 -25.68 12.14 8.38
N ARG A 273 -25.06 12.99 7.55
CA ARG A 273 -25.69 13.67 6.42
C ARG A 273 -25.53 12.86 5.14
N ASP A 274 -26.47 12.97 4.21
CA ASP A 274 -26.43 12.31 2.89
C ASP A 274 -26.12 10.81 2.95
N LEU A 275 -26.69 10.11 3.94
CA LEU A 275 -26.40 8.70 4.23
C LEU A 275 -26.61 7.78 3.02
N PHE A 276 -27.66 8.02 2.24
CA PHE A 276 -27.97 7.23 1.04
C PHE A 276 -26.90 7.39 -0.04
N ASP A 277 -26.49 8.63 -0.36
CA ASP A 277 -25.40 8.90 -1.31
C ASP A 277 -24.09 8.28 -0.83
N SER A 278 -23.79 8.44 0.46
CA SER A 278 -22.59 7.90 1.10
C SER A 278 -22.51 6.36 1.01
N LEU A 279 -23.61 5.66 1.31
CA LEU A 279 -23.69 4.20 1.14
C LEU A 279 -23.52 3.79 -0.32
N LYS A 280 -24.21 4.47 -1.24
CA LYS A 280 -24.13 4.18 -2.69
C LYS A 280 -22.72 4.34 -3.22
N ARG A 281 -21.95 5.32 -2.72
CA ARG A 281 -20.54 5.49 -3.08
C ARG A 281 -19.68 4.33 -2.58
N PHE A 282 -19.87 3.89 -1.34
CA PHE A 282 -19.18 2.71 -0.83
C PHE A 282 -19.51 1.44 -1.61
N ASP A 283 -20.77 1.21 -1.94
CA ASP A 283 -21.19 0.00 -2.67
C ASP A 283 -20.51 -0.10 -4.05
N ARG A 284 -20.11 1.02 -4.67
CA ARG A 284 -19.32 1.03 -5.91
C ARG A 284 -17.87 0.59 -5.73
N LEU A 285 -17.32 0.65 -4.52
CA LEU A 285 -15.94 0.26 -4.22
C LEU A 285 -15.85 -1.22 -3.79
N MET A 286 -16.98 -1.81 -3.36
CA MET A 286 -17.04 -3.18 -2.86
C MET A 286 -16.98 -4.21 -4.00
N ALA A 287 -16.50 -5.42 -3.69
CA ALA A 287 -16.46 -6.54 -4.64
C ALA A 287 -17.85 -6.96 -5.14
N ASN A 288 -18.87 -6.74 -4.32
CA ASN A 288 -20.27 -7.01 -4.63
C ASN A 288 -21.18 -6.06 -3.81
N PRO A 289 -22.44 -5.86 -4.21
CA PRO A 289 -23.34 -4.89 -3.58
C PRO A 289 -23.94 -5.36 -2.25
N SER A 290 -23.50 -6.50 -1.68
CA SER A 290 -24.02 -6.95 -0.40
C SER A 290 -23.68 -5.95 0.71
N ALA A 291 -24.67 -5.68 1.57
CA ALA A 291 -24.48 -4.84 2.75
C ALA A 291 -23.42 -5.42 3.72
N THR A 292 -23.13 -6.71 3.62
CA THR A 292 -22.18 -7.43 4.50
C THR A 292 -20.87 -7.78 3.80
N CYS A 293 -20.71 -7.35 2.55
CA CYS A 293 -19.44 -7.46 1.84
C CYS A 293 -18.34 -6.77 2.64
N SER A 294 -17.23 -7.48 2.87
CA SER A 294 -16.06 -6.97 3.57
C SER A 294 -14.88 -6.75 2.64
N THR A 295 -14.94 -7.15 1.37
CA THR A 295 -13.83 -7.04 0.40
C THR A 295 -14.10 -5.99 -0.67
N PHE A 296 -13.05 -5.33 -1.14
CA PHE A 296 -13.12 -4.36 -2.22
C PHE A 296 -12.99 -5.04 -3.59
N GLN A 297 -13.26 -4.28 -4.66
CA GLN A 297 -12.92 -4.72 -6.02
C GLN A 297 -11.45 -5.16 -6.10
N ALA A 298 -11.14 -6.15 -6.93
CA ALA A 298 -9.82 -6.81 -6.95
C ALA A 298 -8.64 -5.83 -7.04
N TYR A 299 -8.75 -4.80 -7.89
CA TYR A 299 -7.72 -3.75 -8.00
C TYR A 299 -7.53 -3.01 -6.66
N LEU A 300 -8.60 -2.50 -6.07
CA LEU A 300 -8.58 -1.79 -4.79
C LEU A 300 -8.08 -2.67 -3.66
N GLU A 301 -8.51 -3.93 -3.61
CA GLU A 301 -8.06 -4.90 -2.61
C GLU A 301 -6.54 -5.12 -2.71
N SER A 302 -5.94 -5.04 -3.91
CA SER A 302 -4.49 -5.19 -4.10
C SER A 302 -3.68 -3.92 -3.83
N LYS A 303 -4.32 -2.74 -3.82
CA LYS A 303 -3.64 -1.43 -3.75
C LYS A 303 -3.83 -0.70 -2.42
N LEU A 304 -4.98 -0.86 -1.77
CA LEU A 304 -5.22 -0.26 -0.47
C LEU A 304 -4.40 -0.98 0.61
N SER A 305 -3.79 -0.22 1.52
CA SER A 305 -3.18 -0.77 2.74
C SER A 305 -4.23 -1.38 3.66
N GLY A 306 -3.79 -2.17 4.65
CA GLY A 306 -4.68 -2.71 5.68
C GLY A 306 -5.40 -1.60 6.46
N SER A 307 -4.69 -0.51 6.77
CA SER A 307 -5.26 0.65 7.47
C SER A 307 -6.34 1.38 6.67
N HIS A 308 -6.16 1.54 5.34
CA HIS A 308 -7.19 2.09 4.47
C HIS A 308 -8.43 1.19 4.45
N LYS A 309 -8.26 -0.11 4.21
CA LYS A 309 -9.36 -1.09 4.18
C LYS A 309 -10.14 -1.08 5.50
N GLN A 310 -9.43 -1.10 6.62
CA GLN A 310 -10.02 -1.09 7.95
C GLN A 310 -10.87 0.16 8.19
N SER A 311 -10.30 1.35 7.97
CA SER A 311 -10.99 2.63 8.16
C SER A 311 -12.23 2.74 7.28
N MET A 312 -12.12 2.34 6.01
CA MET A 312 -13.21 2.33 5.04
C MET A 312 -14.36 1.41 5.46
N LEU A 313 -14.05 0.18 5.88
CA LEU A 313 -15.05 -0.79 6.31
C LEU A 313 -15.74 -0.36 7.61
N PHE A 314 -15.01 0.24 8.55
CA PHE A 314 -15.60 0.81 9.76
C PHE A 314 -16.52 1.99 9.45
N ASN A 315 -16.11 2.90 8.58
CA ASN A 315 -16.96 4.02 8.15
C ASN A 315 -18.23 3.53 7.44
N ARG A 316 -18.13 2.49 6.61
CA ARG A 316 -19.29 1.83 6.00
C ARG A 316 -20.21 1.21 7.05
N CYS A 317 -19.66 0.55 8.07
CA CYS A 317 -20.45 -0.02 9.17
C CYS A 317 -21.16 1.07 10.00
N LEU A 318 -20.49 2.20 10.28
CA LEU A 318 -21.08 3.37 10.91
C LEU A 318 -22.20 3.98 10.06
N LEU A 319 -22.04 4.04 8.73
CA LEU A 319 -23.12 4.48 7.84
C LEU A 319 -24.35 3.58 7.93
N LEU A 320 -24.18 2.26 8.01
CA LEU A 320 -25.30 1.32 8.20
C LEU A 320 -25.99 1.56 9.55
N LEU A 321 -25.21 1.79 10.61
CA LEU A 321 -25.72 2.18 11.91
C LEU A 321 -26.56 3.46 11.80
N HIS A 322 -26.02 4.55 11.25
CA HIS A 322 -26.74 5.82 11.11
C HIS A 322 -27.94 5.74 10.16
N SER A 323 -27.91 4.86 9.16
CA SER A 323 -29.03 4.62 8.22
C SER A 323 -30.13 3.73 8.77
N ASN A 324 -30.09 3.40 10.06
CA ASN A 324 -31.04 2.50 10.72
C ASN A 324 -31.12 1.08 10.08
N LYS A 325 -30.03 0.63 9.45
CA LYS A 325 -29.90 -0.71 8.86
C LYS A 325 -29.29 -1.69 9.89
N ALA A 326 -29.99 -1.88 11.01
CA ALA A 326 -29.49 -2.61 12.18
C ALA A 326 -28.97 -4.02 11.88
N ALA A 327 -29.73 -4.82 11.11
CA ALA A 327 -29.34 -6.19 10.78
C ALA A 327 -28.02 -6.25 9.99
N ALA A 328 -27.90 -5.43 8.94
CA ALA A 328 -26.69 -5.36 8.12
C ALA A 328 -25.49 -4.81 8.91
N CYS A 329 -25.70 -3.81 9.76
CA CYS A 329 -24.67 -3.29 10.66
C CYS A 329 -24.15 -4.38 11.60
N LYS A 330 -25.06 -5.15 12.22
CA LYS A 330 -24.69 -6.25 13.12
C LYS A 330 -23.85 -7.29 12.39
N GLU A 331 -24.33 -7.80 11.26
CA GLU A 331 -23.64 -8.85 10.52
C GLU A 331 -22.29 -8.37 9.98
N LEU A 332 -22.22 -7.17 9.39
CA LEU A 332 -20.94 -6.62 8.94
C LEU A 332 -19.97 -6.44 10.12
N SER A 333 -20.42 -5.91 11.26
CA SER A 333 -19.55 -5.75 12.44
C SER A 333 -18.99 -7.08 12.96
N GLN A 334 -19.70 -8.19 12.83
CA GLN A 334 -19.21 -9.52 13.21
C GLN A 334 -18.11 -9.98 12.24
N VAL A 335 -18.35 -9.86 10.93
CA VAL A 335 -17.34 -10.15 9.90
C VAL A 335 -16.08 -9.31 10.11
N LEU A 336 -16.23 -8.04 10.48
CA LEU A 336 -15.09 -7.15 10.73
C LEU A 336 -14.35 -7.48 12.04
N ALA A 337 -15.03 -8.01 13.06
CA ALA A 337 -14.39 -8.48 14.29
C ALA A 337 -13.49 -9.71 14.04
N GLU A 338 -13.93 -10.62 13.18
CA GLU A 338 -13.13 -11.78 12.75
C GLU A 338 -11.94 -11.37 11.87
N ARG A 339 -12.14 -10.39 10.98
CA ARG A 339 -11.09 -9.90 10.07
C ARG A 339 -10.03 -9.05 10.78
N PHE A 340 -10.44 -8.23 11.75
CA PHE A 340 -9.58 -7.28 12.44
C PHE A 340 -9.55 -7.57 13.94
N THR A 341 -8.99 -8.72 14.31
CA THR A 341 -9.02 -9.27 15.68
C THR A 341 -8.35 -8.37 16.74
N SER A 342 -7.45 -7.49 16.35
CA SER A 342 -6.80 -6.52 17.25
C SER A 342 -7.59 -5.22 17.42
N SER A 343 -8.69 -5.03 16.69
CA SER A 343 -9.48 -3.81 16.72
C SER A 343 -10.69 -3.92 17.64
N ASP A 344 -10.85 -2.93 18.49
CA ASP A 344 -12.02 -2.72 19.35
C ASP A 344 -13.20 -2.05 18.63
N MET A 345 -12.99 -1.41 17.47
CA MET A 345 -14.01 -0.67 16.73
C MET A 345 -15.26 -1.50 16.38
N PRO A 346 -15.16 -2.75 15.90
CA PRO A 346 -16.33 -3.59 15.66
C PRO A 346 -17.20 -3.77 16.91
N PHE A 347 -16.58 -3.96 18.08
CA PHE A 347 -17.26 -4.15 19.36
C PHE A 347 -17.86 -2.84 19.87
N LEU A 348 -17.21 -1.70 19.66
CA LEU A 348 -17.78 -0.38 19.93
C LEU A 348 -19.03 -0.12 19.07
N ILE A 349 -19.01 -0.52 17.79
CA ILE A 349 -20.17 -0.41 16.90
C ILE A 349 -21.31 -1.35 17.35
N GLN A 350 -20.99 -2.58 17.75
CA GLN A 350 -21.97 -3.53 18.29
C GLN A 350 -22.61 -3.02 19.58
N ALA A 351 -21.82 -2.45 20.49
CA ALA A 351 -22.32 -1.82 21.71
C ALA A 351 -23.21 -0.60 21.40
N ALA A 352 -22.79 0.26 20.46
CA ALA A 352 -23.61 1.38 20.00
C ALA A 352 -24.93 0.93 19.36
N LEU A 353 -24.93 -0.21 18.65
CA LEU A 353 -26.14 -0.82 18.11
C LEU A 353 -27.04 -1.36 19.23
N ALA A 354 -26.47 -2.05 20.23
CA ALA A 354 -27.19 -2.57 21.38
C ALA A 354 -27.85 -1.46 22.21
N LEU A 355 -27.19 -0.31 22.35
CA LEU A 355 -27.73 0.88 23.02
C LEU A 355 -28.96 1.48 22.33
N ARG A 356 -29.20 1.17 21.05
CA ARG A 356 -30.42 1.58 20.33
C ARG A 356 -31.60 0.64 20.58
N GLU A 357 -31.38 -0.51 21.22
CA GLU A 357 -32.46 -1.42 21.60
C GLU A 357 -33.24 -0.87 22.81
N LYS A 358 -34.54 -1.18 22.91
CA LYS A 358 -35.39 -0.63 23.98
C LYS A 358 -35.21 -1.31 25.34
N LYS A 359 -34.89 -2.61 25.38
CA LYS A 359 -34.89 -3.41 26.61
C LYS A 359 -33.51 -4.03 26.84
N GLY A 360 -32.93 -3.77 28.02
CA GLY A 360 -31.63 -4.32 28.41
C GLY A 360 -30.45 -3.76 27.61
N ALA A 361 -30.62 -2.59 26.98
CA ALA A 361 -29.67 -1.98 26.06
C ALA A 361 -28.27 -1.82 26.69
N GLN A 362 -28.23 -1.35 27.93
CA GLN A 362 -26.99 -1.12 28.69
C GLN A 362 -26.29 -2.42 29.02
N THR A 363 -27.02 -3.42 29.55
CA THR A 363 -26.44 -4.74 29.88
C THR A 363 -25.86 -5.39 28.63
N LYS A 364 -26.60 -5.41 27.52
CA LYS A 364 -26.11 -5.99 26.26
C LYS A 364 -24.87 -5.27 25.72
N ALA A 365 -24.84 -3.94 25.82
CA ALA A 365 -23.68 -3.16 25.42
C ALA A 365 -22.47 -3.46 26.32
N ASP A 366 -22.66 -3.56 27.64
CA ASP A 366 -21.58 -3.91 28.57
C ASP A 366 -21.10 -5.35 28.37
N ASP A 367 -22.00 -6.31 28.11
CA ASP A 367 -21.65 -7.72 27.84
C ASP A 367 -20.72 -7.83 26.63
N VAL A 368 -21.01 -7.10 25.54
CA VAL A 368 -20.15 -7.06 24.34
C VAL A 368 -18.77 -6.48 24.66
N LEU A 369 -18.73 -5.34 25.35
CA LEU A 369 -17.49 -4.64 25.64
C LEU A 369 -16.63 -5.36 26.69
N SER A 370 -17.26 -5.96 27.70
CA SER A 370 -16.59 -6.73 28.75
C SER A 370 -15.97 -8.02 28.19
N ALA A 371 -16.67 -8.71 27.29
CA ALA A 371 -16.14 -9.88 26.60
C ALA A 371 -14.87 -9.53 25.79
N PHE A 372 -14.90 -8.43 25.03
CA PHE A 372 -13.71 -7.97 24.30
C PHE A 372 -12.57 -7.59 25.25
N ALA A 373 -12.85 -6.80 26.29
CA ALA A 373 -11.83 -6.36 27.23
C ALA A 373 -11.17 -7.53 27.98
N ALA A 374 -11.92 -8.60 28.27
CA ALA A 374 -11.39 -9.81 28.87
C ALA A 374 -10.50 -10.61 27.90
N ALA A 375 -10.85 -10.66 26.62
CA ALA A 375 -10.07 -11.35 25.60
C ALA A 375 -8.81 -10.57 25.14
N HIS A 376 -8.83 -9.23 25.27
CA HIS A 376 -7.78 -8.35 24.75
C HIS A 376 -7.30 -7.32 25.79
N PRO A 377 -6.70 -7.77 26.92
CA PRO A 377 -6.30 -6.87 28.01
C PRO A 377 -5.33 -5.77 27.56
N ASP A 378 -4.47 -6.04 26.57
CA ASP A 378 -3.45 -5.11 26.08
C ASP A 378 -4.01 -3.90 25.31
N VAL A 379 -5.23 -3.99 24.79
CA VAL A 379 -5.89 -2.91 24.00
C VAL A 379 -7.25 -2.51 24.59
N ALA A 380 -7.54 -2.92 25.82
CA ALA A 380 -8.85 -2.73 26.45
C ALA A 380 -9.10 -1.32 27.01
N SER A 381 -8.10 -0.44 27.09
CA SER A 381 -8.21 0.85 27.79
C SER A 381 -9.36 1.73 27.26
N ARG A 382 -9.47 1.88 25.94
CA ARG A 382 -10.56 2.64 25.30
C ARG A 382 -11.92 1.99 25.54
N VAL A 383 -11.97 0.67 25.52
CA VAL A 383 -13.20 -0.10 25.77
C VAL A 383 -13.65 0.04 27.22
N GLN A 384 -12.74 -0.02 28.19
CA GLN A 384 -13.06 0.20 29.60
C GLN A 384 -13.58 1.63 29.86
N LEU A 385 -13.00 2.63 29.20
CA LEU A 385 -13.51 4.01 29.24
C LEU A 385 -14.94 4.09 28.69
N MET A 386 -15.23 3.41 27.57
CA MET A 386 -16.58 3.36 27.02
C MET A 386 -17.58 2.66 27.95
N ARG A 387 -17.17 1.55 28.60
CA ARG A 387 -18.00 0.88 29.62
C ARG A 387 -18.31 1.81 30.78
N ALA A 388 -17.30 2.52 31.30
CA ALA A 388 -17.48 3.51 32.36
C ALA A 388 -18.43 4.64 31.92
N GLN A 389 -18.32 5.13 30.68
CA GLN A 389 -19.24 6.14 30.13
C GLN A 389 -20.68 5.62 30.02
N ILE A 390 -20.89 4.39 29.58
CA ILE A 390 -22.22 3.76 29.50
C ILE A 390 -22.82 3.62 30.91
N SER A 391 -22.03 3.18 31.89
CA SER A 391 -22.44 3.05 33.29
C SER A 391 -22.80 4.42 33.90
N ALA A 392 -21.95 5.43 33.69
CA ALA A 392 -22.19 6.79 34.15
C ALA A 392 -23.46 7.41 33.53
N ALA A 393 -23.67 7.23 32.22
CA ALA A 393 -24.88 7.68 31.54
C ALA A 393 -26.16 6.98 32.04
N ALA A 394 -26.02 5.78 32.63
CA ALA A 394 -27.09 5.05 33.30
C ALA A 394 -27.34 5.49 34.75
N GLY A 395 -26.52 6.39 35.30
CA GLY A 395 -26.54 6.76 36.72
C GLY A 395 -25.86 5.74 37.65
N ASN A 396 -25.09 4.80 37.09
CA ASN A 396 -24.34 3.78 37.82
C ASN A 396 -22.88 4.25 37.99
N TRP A 397 -22.61 4.89 39.13
CA TRP A 397 -21.32 5.53 39.46
C TRP A 397 -20.36 4.66 40.28
N LYS A 398 -20.77 3.42 40.56
CA LYS A 398 -19.96 2.40 41.24
C LYS A 398 -19.39 1.48 40.17
#